data_AF-A0A9P9Y7S5-F1
#
_entry.id   AF-A0A9P9Y7S5-F1
#
_cell.length_a   1.000
_cell.length_b   1.000
_cell.length_c   1.000
_cell.angle_alpha   90.00
_cell.angle_beta   90.00
_cell.angle_gamma   90.00
#
_symmetry.space_group_name_H-M   'P 1'
#
loop_
_entity.id
_entity.type
_entity.pdbx_description
1 polymer ?
#
loop_
_entity_poly.entity_id
_entity_poly.type
_entity_poly.pdbx_seq_one_letter_code
_entity_poly.pdbx_strand_id
1 'polypeptide(L)'
;MRRMLHHCNTAIRRTPRGEIVYAPHIALELELQLDEWYGYFPEPVRFQHLDADTSDSAFGYLSVEPLGNFLRAQYYCCKLSIYWPAVYQSIQDNTATPEVLKDCQGFFDAYIQVMPNIRICIRNCIVNRWTLYAIIFIISMAF
;
A
#
# COMPACT_ATOMS: atom_id res chain seq x y z
N MET A 1 9.03 -7.44 -6.64
CA MET A 1 7.60 -7.37 -7.00
C MET A 1 7.09 -8.54 -7.84
N ARG A 2 7.78 -9.06 -8.88
CA ARG A 2 7.22 -10.18 -9.69
C ARG A 2 6.78 -11.37 -8.83
N ARG A 3 7.57 -11.77 -7.82
CA ARG A 3 7.20 -12.82 -6.85
C ARG A 3 6.06 -12.42 -5.89
N MET A 4 6.10 -11.21 -5.30
CA MET A 4 4.99 -10.70 -4.46
C MET A 4 3.67 -10.58 -5.22
N LEU A 5 3.68 -10.03 -6.45
CA LEU A 5 2.49 -9.92 -7.29
C LEU A 5 1.91 -11.28 -7.72
N HIS A 6 2.71 -12.36 -7.64
CA HIS A 6 2.22 -13.72 -7.86
C HIS A 6 1.62 -14.35 -6.59
N HIS A 7 1.79 -13.72 -5.42
CA HIS A 7 1.23 -14.16 -4.15
C HIS A 7 0.09 -13.23 -3.70
N CYS A 8 -0.80 -13.74 -2.84
CA CYS A 8 -1.78 -12.89 -2.17
C CYS A 8 -1.04 -11.93 -1.23
N ASN A 9 -1.13 -10.63 -1.50
CA ASN A 9 -0.57 -9.59 -0.63
C ASN A 9 -1.49 -9.26 0.56
N THR A 10 -2.47 -10.11 0.86
CA THR A 10 -3.44 -9.91 1.92
C THR A 10 -3.05 -10.74 3.14
N ALA A 11 -2.93 -10.07 4.30
CA ALA A 11 -2.55 -10.70 5.55
C ALA A 11 -3.72 -11.41 6.22
N ILE A 12 -4.17 -12.52 5.63
CA ILE A 12 -5.28 -13.33 6.11
C ILE A 12 -4.86 -14.77 6.37
N ARG A 13 -5.54 -15.43 7.30
CA ARG A 13 -5.41 -16.87 7.56
C ARG A 13 -6.78 -17.53 7.64
N ARG A 14 -6.82 -18.83 7.37
CA ARG A 14 -8.03 -19.64 7.60
C ARG A 14 -8.00 -20.27 8.98
N THR A 15 -9.09 -20.15 9.73
CA THR A 15 -9.26 -20.85 11.00
C THR A 15 -9.62 -22.33 10.75
N PRO A 16 -9.47 -23.23 11.75
CA PRO A 16 -9.93 -24.62 11.64
C PRO A 16 -11.44 -24.75 11.35
N ARG A 17 -12.22 -23.69 11.59
CA ARG A 17 -13.65 -23.62 11.30
C ARG A 17 -13.96 -23.13 9.87
N GLY A 18 -12.92 -22.80 9.09
CA GLY A 18 -13.04 -22.30 7.72
C GLY A 18 -13.22 -20.78 7.60
N GLU A 19 -13.20 -20.04 8.71
CA GLU A 19 -13.34 -18.58 8.70
C GLU A 19 -12.04 -17.93 8.20
N ILE A 20 -12.17 -16.82 7.48
CA ILE A 20 -11.03 -16.00 7.03
C ILE A 20 -10.87 -14.86 8.03
N VAL A 21 -9.72 -14.80 8.69
CA VAL A 21 -9.42 -13.78 9.71
C VAL A 21 -8.10 -13.10 9.40
N TYR A 22 -7.94 -11.86 9.88
CA TYR A 22 -6.68 -11.13 9.83
C TYR A 22 -5.57 -11.89 10.56
N ALA A 23 -4.35 -11.76 10.03
CA ALA A 23 -3.16 -12.42 10.55
C ALA A 23 -2.02 -11.39 10.70
N PRO A 24 -1.84 -10.79 11.89
CA PRO A 24 -0.83 -9.76 12.14
C PRO A 24 0.60 -10.19 11.78
N HIS A 25 0.97 -11.43 12.10
CA HIS A 25 2.29 -11.96 11.76
C HIS A 25 2.53 -12.09 10.25
N ILE A 26 1.48 -12.39 9.47
CA ILE A 26 1.58 -12.41 8.01
C ILE A 26 1.72 -10.98 7.49
N ALA A 27 1.01 -10.01 8.09
CA ALA A 27 1.14 -8.60 7.72
C ALA A 27 2.57 -8.09 7.92
N LEU A 28 3.16 -8.39 9.08
CA LEU A 28 4.54 -8.03 9.40
C LEU A 28 5.53 -8.62 8.39
N GLU A 29 5.40 -9.91 8.07
CA GLU A 29 6.28 -10.58 7.11
C GLU A 29 6.13 -9.99 5.70
N LEU A 30 4.89 -9.73 5.25
CA LEU A 30 4.64 -9.11 3.95
C LEU A 30 5.21 -7.69 3.87
N GLU A 31 5.13 -6.92 4.96
CA GLU A 31 5.74 -5.59 5.03
C GLU A 31 7.27 -5.68 4.96
N LEU A 32 7.90 -6.59 5.71
CA LEU A 32 9.34 -6.81 5.64
C LEU A 32 9.81 -7.16 4.23
N GLN A 33 9.09 -8.05 3.54
CA GLN A 33 9.38 -8.42 2.15
C GLN A 33 9.21 -7.24 1.18
N LEU A 34 8.23 -6.37 1.43
CA LEU A 34 8.01 -5.17 0.64
C LEU A 34 9.15 -4.16 0.84
N ASP A 35 9.61 -3.98 2.08
CA ASP A 35 10.71 -3.08 2.42
C ASP A 35 12.05 -3.61 1.90
N GLU A 36 12.29 -4.92 1.99
CA GLU A 36 13.45 -5.55 1.37
C GLU A 36 13.43 -5.35 -0.15
N TRP A 37 12.28 -5.54 -0.78
CA TRP A 37 12.09 -5.30 -2.21
C TRP A 37 12.41 -3.85 -2.60
N TYR A 38 12.00 -2.88 -1.80
CA TYR A 38 12.34 -1.47 -1.99
C TYR A 38 13.86 -1.24 -1.82
N GLY A 39 14.51 -1.90 -0.86
CA GLY A 39 15.96 -1.83 -0.65
C GLY A 39 16.80 -2.24 -1.87
N TYR A 40 16.30 -3.16 -2.70
CA TYR A 40 16.98 -3.60 -3.94
C TYR A 40 16.90 -2.59 -5.10
N PHE A 41 16.22 -1.45 -4.93
CA PHE A 41 16.11 -0.46 -5.99
C PHE A 41 17.43 0.25 -6.27
N PRO A 42 17.83 0.36 -7.56
CA PRO A 42 18.97 1.18 -7.92
C PRO A 42 18.63 2.66 -7.72
N GLU A 43 19.66 3.47 -7.46
CA GLU A 43 19.52 4.89 -7.09
C GLU A 43 18.62 5.73 -8.01
N PRO A 44 18.61 5.55 -9.36
CA PRO A 44 17.76 6.37 -10.24
C PRO A 44 16.27 6.24 -9.93
N VAL A 45 15.80 5.02 -9.65
CA VAL A 45 14.36 4.73 -9.42
C VAL A 45 14.00 4.70 -7.94
N ARG A 46 14.98 4.89 -7.05
CA ARG A 46 14.76 4.90 -5.60
C ARG A 46 14.01 6.17 -5.23
N PHE A 47 12.80 5.99 -4.72
CA PHE A 47 11.90 7.08 -4.39
C PHE A 47 11.97 7.39 -2.89
N GLN A 48 11.92 8.67 -2.51
CA GLN A 48 11.84 9.05 -1.09
C GLN A 48 10.41 8.84 -0.57
N HIS A 49 10.27 8.47 0.71
CA HIS A 49 8.97 8.56 1.40
C HIS A 49 8.64 10.04 1.62
N LEU A 50 7.38 10.43 1.38
CA LEU A 50 6.96 11.80 1.69
C LEU A 50 6.63 11.87 3.16
N ASP A 51 7.11 12.89 3.87
CA ASP A 51 6.65 13.12 5.23
C ASP A 51 5.21 13.67 5.17
N ALA A 52 4.35 13.25 6.10
CA ALA A 52 2.94 13.67 6.13
C ALA A 52 2.77 15.20 6.28
N ASP A 53 3.79 15.89 6.79
CA ASP A 53 3.83 17.35 6.97
C ASP A 53 4.34 18.11 5.73
N THR A 54 4.71 17.41 4.66
CA THR A 54 5.28 18.05 3.48
C THR A 54 4.17 18.77 2.70
N SER A 55 4.16 20.09 2.81
CA SER A 55 3.23 21.00 2.15
C SER A 55 3.08 20.75 0.65
N ASP A 56 1.92 21.10 0.09
CA ASP A 56 1.53 20.98 -1.33
C ASP A 56 2.60 21.45 -2.34
N SER A 57 3.50 22.34 -1.91
CA SER A 57 4.66 22.86 -2.65
C SER A 57 5.78 21.84 -2.92
N ALA A 58 5.92 20.78 -2.10
CA ALA A 58 6.92 19.73 -2.33
C ALA A 58 6.47 18.68 -3.36
N PHE A 59 5.17 18.60 -3.67
CA PHE A 59 4.67 17.76 -4.77
C PHE A 59 5.15 18.24 -6.14
N GLY A 60 5.60 19.50 -6.25
CA GLY A 60 6.27 20.03 -7.44
C GLY A 60 7.70 19.52 -7.64
N TYR A 61 8.34 18.99 -6.60
CA TYR A 61 9.70 18.44 -6.61
C TYR A 61 9.74 16.90 -6.63
N LEU A 62 8.58 16.26 -6.69
CA LEU A 62 8.52 14.81 -6.85
C LEU A 62 9.27 14.42 -8.11
N SER A 63 10.28 13.57 -7.93
CA SER A 63 11.23 13.12 -8.96
C SER A 63 10.55 13.06 -10.33
N VAL A 64 11.13 13.76 -11.29
CA VAL A 64 10.62 13.86 -12.68
C VAL A 64 10.60 12.48 -13.35
N GLU A 65 11.24 11.47 -12.77
CA GLU A 65 11.27 10.11 -13.30
C GLU A 65 9.91 9.40 -13.13
N PRO A 66 9.15 9.15 -14.22
CA PRO A 66 7.82 8.55 -14.15
C PRO A 66 7.84 7.15 -13.51
N LEU A 67 8.93 6.40 -13.72
CA LEU A 67 9.10 5.07 -13.18
C LEU A 67 9.19 5.07 -11.65
N GLY A 68 9.98 5.97 -11.06
CA GLY A 68 10.09 6.10 -9.61
C GLY A 68 8.76 6.42 -8.93
N ASN A 69 7.99 7.35 -9.53
CA ASN A 69 6.64 7.69 -9.04
C ASN A 69 5.68 6.50 -9.14
N PHE A 70 5.71 5.78 -10.26
CA PHE A 70 4.88 4.59 -10.43
C PHE A 70 5.22 3.51 -9.40
N LEU A 71 6.51 3.24 -9.18
CA LEU A 71 6.95 2.26 -8.19
C LEU A 71 6.57 2.68 -6.76
N ARG A 72 6.63 3.98 -6.44
CA ARG A 72 6.15 4.52 -5.16
C ARG A 72 4.65 4.26 -4.98
N ALA A 73 3.85 4.56 -6.01
CA ALA A 73 2.42 4.30 -5.96
C ALA A 73 2.14 2.81 -5.73
N GLN A 74 2.84 1.92 -6.46
CA GLN A 74 2.69 0.48 -6.27
C GLN A 74 3.11 0.00 -4.88
N TYR A 75 4.20 0.54 -4.32
CA TYR A 75 4.67 0.21 -2.98
C TYR A 75 3.58 0.48 -1.93
N TYR A 76 3.02 1.68 -1.91
CA TYR A 76 1.98 2.00 -0.93
C TYR A 76 0.65 1.30 -1.21
N CYS A 77 0.33 0.99 -2.47
CA CYS A 77 -0.82 0.12 -2.78
C CYS A 77 -0.63 -1.31 -2.24
N CYS A 78 0.59 -1.83 -2.22
CA CYS A 78 0.89 -3.09 -1.55
C CYS A 78 0.66 -2.98 -0.04
N LYS A 79 1.14 -1.91 0.62
CA LYS A 79 0.85 -1.67 2.04
C LYS A 79 -0.65 -1.61 2.34
N LEU A 80 -1.43 -0.90 1.52
CA LEU A 80 -2.89 -0.89 1.65
C LEU A 80 -3.49 -2.29 1.59
N SER A 81 -3.04 -3.12 0.64
CA SER A 81 -3.53 -4.48 0.47
C SER A 81 -3.17 -5.39 1.66
N ILE A 82 -1.99 -5.18 2.25
CA ILE A 82 -1.51 -5.92 3.42
C ILE A 82 -2.38 -5.61 4.65
N TYR A 83 -2.65 -4.33 4.89
CA TYR A 83 -3.33 -3.87 6.11
C TYR A 83 -4.86 -3.80 6.01
N TRP A 84 -5.43 -3.80 4.79
CA TRP A 84 -6.89 -3.77 4.60
C TRP A 84 -7.66 -4.80 5.45
N PRO A 85 -7.23 -6.08 5.57
CA PRO A 85 -7.99 -7.04 6.36
C PRO A 85 -8.03 -6.72 7.86
N ALA A 86 -7.08 -5.94 8.39
CA ALA A 86 -7.11 -5.45 9.77
C ALA A 86 -8.28 -4.47 9.99
N VAL A 87 -8.44 -3.52 9.05
CA VAL A 87 -9.53 -2.55 9.05
C VAL A 87 -10.87 -3.27 8.86
N TYR A 88 -10.96 -4.16 7.88
CA TYR A 88 -12.17 -4.93 7.61
C TYR A 88 -12.60 -5.76 8.83
N GLN A 89 -11.68 -6.48 9.46
CA GLN A 89 -12.00 -7.26 10.65
C GLN A 89 -12.41 -6.36 11.83
N SER A 90 -11.78 -5.20 12.01
CA SER A 90 -12.17 -4.24 13.06
C SER A 90 -13.60 -3.73 12.89
N ILE A 91 -14.01 -3.49 11.64
CA ILE A 91 -15.38 -3.11 11.29
C ILE A 91 -16.35 -4.26 11.58
N GLN A 92 -15.98 -5.49 11.17
CA GLN A 92 -16.82 -6.68 11.35
C GLN A 92 -17.03 -7.02 12.84
N ASP A 93 -15.96 -7.00 13.63
CA ASP A 93 -15.97 -7.39 15.05
C ASP A 93 -16.44 -6.24 15.95
N ASN A 94 -16.61 -5.01 15.42
CA ASN A 94 -16.89 -3.78 16.14
C ASN A 94 -15.92 -3.51 17.31
N THR A 95 -14.70 -4.04 17.19
CA THR A 95 -13.64 -3.94 18.19
C THR A 95 -12.29 -4.11 17.50
N ALA A 96 -11.24 -3.57 18.11
CA ALA A 96 -9.88 -3.72 17.62
C ALA A 96 -8.94 -3.88 18.82
N THR A 97 -8.10 -4.91 18.77
CA THR A 97 -7.02 -5.04 19.75
C THR A 97 -5.97 -3.94 19.50
N PRO A 98 -5.11 -3.61 20.49
CA PRO A 98 -4.06 -2.61 20.31
C PRO A 98 -3.12 -2.89 19.12
N GLU A 99 -2.86 -4.18 18.84
CA GLU A 99 -2.07 -4.62 17.69
C GLU A 99 -2.79 -4.30 16.37
N VAL A 100 -4.06 -4.70 16.26
CA VAL A 100 -4.87 -4.43 15.07
C VAL A 100 -5.08 -2.93 14.86
N LEU A 101 -5.21 -2.13 15.91
CA LEU A 101 -5.27 -0.67 15.81
C LEU A 101 -4.00 -0.07 15.20
N LYS A 102 -2.83 -0.59 15.57
CA LYS A 102 -1.55 -0.16 14.97
C LYS A 102 -1.51 -0.48 13.47
N ASP A 103 -2.00 -1.66 13.09
CA ASP A 103 -2.05 -2.08 11.69
C ASP A 103 -3.10 -1.28 10.89
N CYS A 104 -4.23 -0.91 11.52
CA CYS A 104 -5.20 0.04 10.97
C CYS A 104 -4.57 1.43 10.77
N GLN A 105 -3.75 1.90 11.70
CA GLN A 105 -3.00 3.15 11.51
C GLN A 105 -2.06 3.04 10.29
N GLY A 106 -1.32 1.94 10.17
CA GLY A 106 -0.45 1.67 9.02
C GLY A 106 -1.19 1.69 7.68
N PHE A 107 -2.44 1.24 7.65
CA PHE A 107 -3.31 1.37 6.49
C PHE A 107 -3.61 2.84 6.14
N PHE A 108 -4.02 3.66 7.12
CA PHE A 108 -4.32 5.08 6.87
C PHE A 108 -3.08 5.88 6.50
N ASP A 109 -1.94 5.60 7.12
CA ASP A 109 -0.66 6.21 6.76
C ASP A 109 -0.30 5.88 5.30
N ALA A 110 -0.46 4.63 4.88
CA ALA A 110 -0.28 4.24 3.48
C ALA A 110 -1.30 4.93 2.55
N TYR A 111 -2.55 5.10 2.97
CA TYR A 111 -3.60 5.73 2.17
C TYR A 111 -3.28 7.20 1.87
N ILE A 112 -2.84 7.94 2.90
CA ILE A 112 -2.41 9.34 2.78
C ILE A 112 -1.27 9.47 1.76
N GLN A 113 -0.37 8.49 1.72
CA GLN A 113 0.75 8.45 0.78
C GLN A 113 0.31 8.06 -0.65
N VAL A 114 -0.62 7.12 -0.82
CA VAL A 114 -1.06 6.66 -2.15
C VAL A 114 -1.76 7.76 -2.93
N MET A 115 -2.71 8.47 -2.32
CA MET A 115 -3.61 9.39 -3.02
C MET A 115 -2.92 10.44 -3.89
N PRO A 116 -1.95 11.23 -3.37
CA PRO A 116 -1.27 12.22 -4.20
C PRO A 116 -0.35 11.58 -5.25
N ASN A 117 0.29 10.45 -4.93
CA ASN A 117 1.17 9.74 -5.86
C ASN A 117 0.40 9.17 -7.06
N ILE A 118 -0.80 8.64 -6.83
CA ILE A 118 -1.69 8.17 -7.90
C ILE A 118 -2.08 9.33 -8.83
N ARG A 119 -2.44 10.49 -8.28
CA ARG A 119 -2.81 11.68 -9.07
C ARG A 119 -1.69 12.08 -10.03
N ILE A 120 -0.44 12.04 -9.57
CA ILE A 120 0.75 12.36 -10.37
C ILE A 120 1.02 11.27 -11.40
N CYS A 121 0.93 10.00 -11.00
CA CYS A 121 1.14 8.87 -11.91
C CYS A 121 0.12 8.82 -13.05
N ILE A 122 -1.15 9.16 -12.79
CA ILE A 122 -2.17 9.23 -13.85
C ILE A 122 -1.80 10.27 -14.91
N ARG A 123 -1.22 11.41 -14.50
CA ARG A 123 -0.79 12.45 -15.43
C ARG A 123 0.44 12.02 -16.22
N ASN A 124 1.43 11.44 -15.56
CA ASN A 124 2.78 11.27 -16.10
C ASN A 124 3.12 9.85 -16.59
N CYS A 125 2.37 8.81 -16.18
CA CYS A 125 2.65 7.40 -16.48
C CYS A 125 1.57 6.81 -17.40
N ILE A 126 1.57 7.21 -18.67
CA ILE A 126 0.55 6.81 -19.66
C ILE A 126 0.45 5.28 -19.80
N VAL A 127 1.58 4.57 -19.80
CA VAL A 127 1.66 3.12 -20.02
C VAL A 127 0.91 2.32 -18.94
N ASN A 128 0.84 2.83 -17.70
CA ASN A 128 0.24 2.13 -16.57
C ASN A 128 -1.07 2.76 -16.07
N ARG A 129 -1.68 3.67 -16.84
CA ARG A 129 -2.93 4.37 -16.46
C ARG A 129 -4.06 3.41 -16.09
N TRP A 130 -4.23 2.32 -16.86
CA TRP A 130 -5.29 1.34 -16.63
C TRP A 130 -5.14 0.66 -15.27
N THR A 131 -3.91 0.26 -14.92
CA THR A 131 -3.59 -0.32 -13.61
C THR A 131 -3.88 0.66 -12.47
N LEU A 132 -3.56 1.95 -12.65
CA LEU A 132 -3.83 2.97 -11.66
C LEU A 132 -5.35 3.21 -11.48
N TYR A 133 -6.13 3.22 -12.56
CA TYR A 133 -7.58 3.30 -12.46
C TYR A 133 -8.20 2.09 -11.77
N ALA A 134 -7.73 0.88 -12.08
CA ALA A 134 -8.17 -0.33 -11.39
C ALA A 134 -7.84 -0.28 -9.89
N ILE A 135 -6.65 0.21 -9.52
CA ILE A 135 -6.26 0.43 -8.12
C ILE A 135 -7.18 1.43 -7.43
N ILE A 136 -7.44 2.60 -8.04
CA ILE A 136 -8.39 3.59 -7.48
C ILE A 136 -9.75 2.93 -7.26
N PHE A 137 -10.26 2.22 -8.28
CA PHE A 137 -11.56 1.58 -8.22
C PHE A 137 -11.63 0.56 -7.06
N ILE A 138 -10.62 -0.31 -6.95
CA ILE A 138 -10.55 -1.31 -5.87
C ILE A 138 -10.49 -0.63 -4.50
N ILE A 139 -9.65 0.38 -4.34
CA ILE A 139 -9.56 1.14 -3.08
C ILE A 139 -10.91 1.78 -2.76
N SER A 140 -11.56 2.43 -3.74
CA SER A 140 -12.85 3.10 -3.54
C SER A 140 -14.03 2.18 -3.28
N MET A 141 -13.96 0.91 -3.71
CA MET A 141 -14.99 -0.10 -3.46
C MET A 141 -14.74 -0.88 -2.16
N ALA A 142 -13.52 -0.82 -1.62
CA ALA A 142 -13.19 -1.39 -0.33
C ALA A 142 -13.76 -0.53 0.81
N PHE A 143 -13.81 0.80 0.63
CA PHE A 143 -14.52 1.73 1.52
C PHE A 143 -15.99 1.88 1.14
#